data_AF-A0A553IJ67-F1
#
_entry.id   AF-A0A553IJ67-F1
#
_cell.length_a   1.000
_cell.length_b   1.000
_cell.length_c   1.000
_cell.angle_alpha   90.00
_cell.angle_beta   90.00
_cell.angle_gamma   90.00
#
_symmetry.space_group_name_H-M   'P 1'
#
loop_
_entity.id
_entity.type
_entity.pdbx_description
1 polymer ?
#
loop_
_entity_poly.entity_id
_entity_poly.type
_entity_poly.pdbx_seq_one_letter_code
_entity_poly.pdbx_strand_id
1 'polypeptide(L)'
;MLETQHQAHSQLYTNLLGQYIYEVAFHGQIACLSIEKKMNSLIRNIPKTEDGLILYLNIIYYYEALNDRTKVIQLLNNLNTAKFKVSDKVLTYYLRLTNHLLGFKDETVFLSQPKNVHTSSYQWVYKPLNIQEELKGIVK
;
A
#
# COMPACT_ATOMS: atom_id res chain seq x y z
N MET A 1 14.86 42.63 -4.97
CA MET A 1 14.51 41.99 -6.25
C MET A 1 14.86 40.50 -6.30
N LEU A 2 15.83 39.99 -5.51
CA LEU A 2 16.15 38.55 -5.45
C LEU A 2 15.14 37.70 -4.63
N GLU A 3 14.49 38.29 -3.62
CA GLU A 3 13.53 37.56 -2.76
C GLU A 3 12.23 37.22 -3.48
N THR A 4 11.76 38.09 -4.38
CA THR A 4 10.52 37.89 -5.16
C THR A 4 10.64 36.77 -6.18
N GLN A 5 11.84 36.55 -6.75
CA GLN A 5 12.09 35.42 -7.65
C GLN A 5 12.12 34.08 -6.90
N HIS A 6 12.66 34.04 -5.68
CA HIS A 6 12.71 32.81 -4.89
C HIS A 6 11.32 32.35 -4.44
N GLN A 7 10.44 33.29 -4.06
CA GLN A 7 9.05 32.99 -3.69
C GLN A 7 8.20 32.51 -4.88
N ALA A 8 8.31 33.16 -6.05
CA ALA A 8 7.56 32.73 -7.24
C ALA A 8 7.97 31.32 -7.71
N HIS A 9 9.26 31.00 -7.62
CA HIS A 9 9.79 29.68 -7.96
C HIS A 9 9.33 28.59 -6.98
N SER A 10 9.25 28.93 -5.69
CA SER A 10 8.70 28.06 -4.65
C SER A 10 7.23 27.74 -4.92
N GLN A 11 6.43 28.75 -5.26
CA GLN A 11 4.98 28.58 -5.42
C GLN A 11 4.62 27.80 -6.70
N LEU A 12 5.35 28.02 -7.80
CA LEU A 12 5.23 27.19 -9.01
C LEU A 12 5.57 25.72 -8.73
N TYR A 13 6.63 25.47 -7.96
CA TYR A 13 7.05 24.12 -7.61
C TYR A 13 6.02 23.41 -6.71
N THR A 14 5.47 24.13 -5.73
CA THR A 14 4.39 23.63 -4.87
C THR A 14 3.12 23.35 -5.68
N ASN A 15 2.76 24.20 -6.63
CA ASN A 15 1.61 23.99 -7.50
C ASN A 15 1.79 22.81 -8.46
N LEU A 16 2.98 22.65 -9.05
CA LEU A 16 3.31 21.51 -9.90
C LEU A 16 3.29 20.20 -9.11
N LEU A 17 3.84 20.20 -7.89
CA LEU A 17 3.80 19.04 -7.00
C LEU A 17 2.36 18.73 -6.56
N GLY A 18 1.56 19.76 -6.24
CA GLY A 18 0.15 19.61 -5.88
C GLY A 18 -0.69 19.02 -7.01
N GLN A 19 -0.52 19.54 -8.23
CA GLN A 19 -1.17 18.99 -9.42
C GLN A 19 -0.73 17.54 -9.66
N TYR A 20 0.57 17.25 -9.54
CA TYR A 20 1.08 15.90 -9.72
C TYR A 20 0.47 14.91 -8.71
N ILE A 21 0.44 15.28 -7.42
CA ILE A 21 -0.19 14.46 -6.38
C ILE A 21 -1.67 14.27 -6.67
N TYR A 22 -2.36 15.31 -7.14
CA TYR A 22 -3.79 15.26 -7.47
C TYR A 22 -4.09 14.35 -8.67
N GLU A 23 -3.31 14.44 -9.74
CA GLU A 23 -3.45 13.58 -10.93
C GLU A 23 -3.16 12.11 -10.59
N VAL A 24 -2.12 11.84 -9.80
CA VAL A 24 -1.75 10.49 -9.36
C VAL A 24 -2.80 9.91 -8.40
N ALA A 25 -3.30 10.70 -7.45
CA ALA A 25 -4.23 10.21 -6.43
C ALA A 25 -5.67 10.07 -6.93
N PHE A 26 -6.12 10.94 -7.86
CA PHE A 26 -7.54 11.05 -8.21
C PHE A 26 -7.86 10.74 -9.67
N HIS A 27 -6.90 10.89 -10.59
CA HIS A 27 -7.16 10.71 -12.03
C HIS A 27 -6.52 9.44 -12.59
N GLY A 28 -5.70 8.73 -11.80
CA GLY A 28 -4.98 7.53 -12.25
C GLY A 28 -4.05 7.81 -13.44
N GLN A 29 -3.78 9.09 -13.73
CA GLN A 29 -2.94 9.50 -14.83
C GLN A 29 -1.51 9.67 -14.35
N ILE A 30 -0.59 9.15 -15.16
CA ILE A 30 0.87 9.21 -15.07
C ILE A 30 1.51 8.01 -14.35
N ALA A 31 1.77 6.97 -15.16
CA ALA A 31 2.91 6.08 -14.98
C ALA A 31 4.20 6.91 -15.00
N CYS A 32 4.61 7.41 -13.84
CA CYS A 32 5.88 8.10 -13.70
C CYS A 32 6.99 7.05 -13.64
N LEU A 33 7.69 6.84 -14.75
CA LEU A 33 8.83 5.91 -14.85
C LEU A 33 9.84 6.12 -13.71
N SER A 34 9.98 7.35 -13.21
CA SER A 34 10.83 7.68 -12.07
C SER A 34 10.30 7.12 -10.75
N ILE A 35 8.97 7.14 -10.52
CA ILE A 35 8.35 6.49 -9.36
C ILE A 35 8.47 4.98 -9.49
N GLU A 36 8.20 4.40 -10.66
CA GLU A 36 8.33 2.96 -10.86
C GLU A 36 9.76 2.46 -10.64
N LYS A 37 10.76 3.21 -11.12
CA LYS A 37 12.18 2.90 -10.86
C LYS A 37 12.50 2.97 -9.36
N LYS A 38 12.00 4.00 -8.66
CA LYS A 38 12.15 4.11 -7.19
C LYS A 38 11.45 2.97 -6.46
N MET A 39 10.27 2.57 -6.91
CA MET A 39 9.48 1.48 -6.33
C MET A 39 10.19 0.14 -6.49
N ASN A 40 10.69 -0.16 -7.69
CA ASN A 40 11.48 -1.36 -7.96
C ASN A 40 12.78 -1.41 -7.12
N SER A 41 13.43 -0.26 -6.91
CA SER A 41 14.59 -0.16 -6.03
C SER A 41 14.22 -0.40 -4.56
N LEU A 42 13.10 0.17 -4.10
CA LEU A 42 12.56 -0.04 -2.76
C LEU A 42 12.21 -1.51 -2.50
N ILE A 43 11.53 -2.17 -3.44
CA ILE A 43 11.17 -3.59 -3.34
C ILE A 43 12.42 -4.46 -3.12
N ARG A 44 13.50 -4.19 -3.87
CA ARG A 44 14.75 -4.96 -3.76
C ARG A 44 15.45 -4.77 -2.41
N ASN A 45 15.38 -3.55 -1.86
CA ASN A 45 16.11 -3.16 -0.66
C ASN A 45 15.20 -2.98 0.56
N ILE A 46 13.99 -3.57 0.53
CA ILE A 46 13.02 -3.34 1.59
C ILE A 46 13.54 -3.93 2.91
N PRO A 47 13.49 -3.17 4.02
CA PRO A 47 13.88 -3.68 5.32
C PRO A 47 13.15 -4.98 5.64
N LYS A 48 13.84 -5.97 6.18
CA LYS A 48 13.25 -7.28 6.53
C LYS A 48 12.61 -7.26 7.91
N THR A 49 11.89 -6.18 8.22
CA THR A 49 11.17 -5.93 9.47
C THR A 49 9.66 -6.01 9.23
N GLU A 50 8.87 -5.91 10.30
CA GLU A 50 7.41 -5.80 10.17
C GLU A 50 6.98 -4.56 9.38
N ASP A 51 7.56 -3.39 9.65
CA ASP A 51 7.27 -2.18 8.89
C ASP A 51 7.62 -2.33 7.40
N GLY A 52 8.70 -3.05 7.09
CA GLY A 52 9.07 -3.37 5.71
C GLY A 52 8.08 -4.33 5.05
N LEU A 53 7.53 -5.30 5.78
CA LEU A 53 6.44 -6.15 5.28
C LEU A 53 5.19 -5.32 4.98
N ILE A 54 4.79 -4.43 5.88
CA ILE A 54 3.63 -3.55 5.70
C ILE A 54 3.84 -2.65 4.47
N LEU A 55 5.02 -2.05 4.34
CA LEU A 55 5.37 -1.26 3.16
C LEU A 55 5.30 -2.10 1.88
N TYR A 56 5.78 -3.35 1.91
CA TYR A 56 5.70 -4.25 0.77
C TYR A 56 4.26 -4.49 0.33
N LEU A 57 3.34 -4.72 1.29
CA LEU A 57 1.92 -4.94 1.00
C LEU A 57 1.24 -3.66 0.47
N ASN A 58 1.61 -2.49 0.98
CA ASN A 58 1.13 -1.22 0.43
C ASN A 58 1.53 -1.03 -1.04
N ILE A 59 2.71 -1.51 -1.44
CA ILE A 59 3.13 -1.49 -2.85
C ILE A 59 2.25 -2.43 -3.68
N ILE A 60 1.82 -3.57 -3.14
CA ILE A 60 0.86 -4.45 -3.81
C ILE A 60 -0.48 -3.73 -4.02
N TYR A 61 -1.00 -3.06 -2.98
CA TYR A 61 -2.25 -2.30 -3.09
C TYR A 61 -2.16 -1.15 -4.09
N TYR A 62 -1.00 -0.50 -4.18
CA TYR A 62 -0.74 0.50 -5.21
C TYR A 62 -0.89 -0.08 -6.63
N TYR A 63 -0.33 -1.25 -6.90
CA TYR A 63 -0.47 -1.89 -8.21
C TYR A 63 -1.89 -2.40 -8.49
N GLU A 64 -2.62 -2.83 -7.46
CA GLU A 64 -4.05 -3.15 -7.58
C GLU A 64 -4.87 -1.90 -7.96
N ALA A 65 -4.61 -0.75 -7.32
CA ALA A 65 -5.28 0.51 -7.63
C ALA A 65 -5.03 1.00 -9.07
N LEU A 66 -3.88 0.62 -9.65
CA LEU A 66 -3.56 0.86 -11.06
C LEU A 66 -4.13 -0.21 -12.01
N ASN A 67 -4.89 -1.19 -11.50
CA ASN A 67 -5.38 -2.35 -12.23
C ASN A 67 -4.27 -3.24 -12.85
N ASP A 68 -3.04 -3.20 -12.32
CA ASP A 68 -1.93 -4.05 -12.76
C ASP A 68 -1.91 -5.38 -12.00
N ARG A 69 -2.89 -6.23 -12.32
CA ARG A 69 -3.09 -7.52 -11.65
C ARG A 69 -1.92 -8.49 -11.86
N THR A 70 -1.21 -8.38 -12.99
CA THR A 70 -0.01 -9.18 -13.25
C THR A 70 1.08 -8.86 -12.24
N LYS A 71 1.30 -7.57 -11.95
CA LYS A 71 2.29 -7.15 -10.96
C LYS A 71 1.91 -7.53 -9.55
N VAL A 72 0.62 -7.43 -9.20
CA VAL A 72 0.09 -7.87 -7.89
C VAL A 72 0.41 -9.34 -7.63
N ILE A 73 0.10 -10.22 -8.59
CA ILE A 73 0.38 -11.66 -8.46
C ILE A 73 1.90 -11.92 -8.37
N GLN A 74 2.70 -11.22 -9.18
CA GLN A 74 4.16 -11.34 -9.13
C GLN A 74 4.71 -11.00 -7.73
N LEU A 75 4.26 -9.89 -7.14
CA LEU A 75 4.72 -9.44 -5.84
C LEU A 75 4.25 -10.35 -4.70
N LEU A 76 3.01 -10.87 -4.77
CA LEU A 76 2.50 -11.85 -3.80
C LEU A 76 3.30 -13.16 -3.83
N ASN A 77 3.63 -13.67 -5.01
CA ASN A 77 4.45 -14.88 -5.13
C ASN A 77 5.87 -14.65 -4.56
N ASN A 78 6.42 -13.46 -4.78
CA ASN A 78 7.72 -13.07 -4.22
C ASN A 78 7.69 -12.85 -2.70
N LEU A 79 6.52 -12.60 -2.10
CA LEU A 79 6.40 -12.40 -0.66
C LEU A 79 6.87 -13.65 0.11
N ASN A 80 6.54 -14.84 -0.39
CA ASN A 80 6.97 -16.12 0.18
C ASN A 80 8.49 -16.29 0.17
N THR A 81 9.20 -15.69 -0.80
CA THR A 81 10.65 -15.77 -0.92
C THR A 81 11.38 -14.55 -0.33
N ALA A 82 10.65 -13.51 0.07
CA ALA A 82 11.21 -12.25 0.55
C ALA A 82 11.82 -12.31 1.97
N LYS A 83 11.61 -13.41 2.73
CA LYS A 83 12.24 -13.70 4.04
C LYS A 83 12.17 -12.54 5.05
N PHE A 84 11.00 -11.96 5.26
CA PHE A 84 10.80 -10.97 6.33
C PHE A 84 11.00 -11.60 7.71
N LYS A 85 11.67 -10.91 8.63
CA LYS A 85 11.89 -11.37 10.02
C LYS A 85 10.69 -10.97 10.89
N VAL A 86 9.56 -11.64 10.67
CA VAL A 86 8.32 -11.45 11.43
C VAL A 86 7.85 -12.79 11.99
N SER A 87 7.00 -12.75 13.03
CA SER A 87 6.39 -13.99 13.53
C SER A 87 5.36 -14.54 12.55
N ASP A 88 5.14 -15.86 12.58
CA ASP A 88 4.15 -16.52 11.72
C ASP A 88 2.74 -15.97 11.92
N LYS A 89 2.41 -15.55 13.16
CA LYS A 89 1.12 -14.91 13.47
C LYS A 89 0.95 -13.61 12.68
N VAL A 90 1.98 -12.77 12.66
CA VAL A 90 1.98 -11.48 11.96
C VAL A 90 1.88 -11.69 10.46
N LEU A 91 2.69 -12.60 9.91
CA LEU A 91 2.65 -12.93 8.49
C LEU A 91 1.28 -13.48 8.08
N THR A 92 0.71 -14.39 8.88
CA THR A 92 -0.62 -14.98 8.63
C THR A 92 -1.71 -13.92 8.65
N TYR A 93 -1.68 -13.01 9.63
CA TYR A 93 -2.66 -11.93 9.73
C TYR A 93 -2.62 -11.07 8.46
N TYR A 94 -1.44 -10.56 8.09
CA TYR A 94 -1.31 -9.68 6.95
C TYR A 94 -1.63 -10.37 5.62
N LEU A 95 -1.23 -11.63 5.43
CA LEU A 95 -1.60 -12.40 4.24
C LEU A 95 -3.13 -12.55 4.09
N ARG A 96 -3.82 -12.88 5.19
CA ARG A 96 -5.28 -13.00 5.17
C ARG A 96 -5.97 -11.66 4.95
N LEU A 97 -5.46 -10.59 5.56
CA LEU A 97 -5.92 -9.24 5.29
C LEU A 97 -5.75 -8.87 3.82
N THR A 98 -4.57 -9.10 3.24
CA THR A 98 -4.30 -8.85 1.82
C THR A 98 -5.19 -9.67 0.89
N ASN A 99 -5.40 -10.96 1.16
CA ASN A 99 -6.31 -11.79 0.37
C ASN A 99 -7.75 -11.29 0.38
N HIS A 100 -8.21 -10.80 1.53
CA HIS A 100 -9.55 -10.24 1.69
C HIS A 100 -9.70 -8.92 0.95
N LEU A 101 -8.77 -7.97 1.17
CA LEU A 101 -8.80 -6.65 0.53
C LEU A 101 -8.66 -6.72 -0.99
N LEU A 102 -7.91 -7.69 -1.52
CA LEU A 102 -7.76 -7.93 -2.95
C LEU A 102 -8.86 -8.83 -3.55
N GLY A 103 -9.82 -9.30 -2.74
CA GLY A 103 -10.91 -10.16 -3.20
C GLY A 103 -10.46 -11.55 -3.70
N PHE A 104 -9.25 -12.00 -3.39
CA PHE A 104 -8.79 -13.34 -3.75
C PHE A 104 -9.46 -14.42 -2.92
N LYS A 105 -9.71 -14.13 -1.65
CA LYS A 105 -10.38 -15.04 -0.72
C LYS A 105 -11.09 -14.28 0.37
N ASP A 106 -12.31 -14.71 0.69
CA ASP A 106 -13.03 -14.19 1.83
C ASP A 106 -12.41 -14.69 3.16
N GLU A 107 -11.81 -13.76 3.91
CA GLU A 107 -11.22 -14.01 5.23
C GLU A 107 -12.02 -13.32 6.36
N THR A 108 -13.27 -12.92 6.11
CA THR A 108 -14.16 -12.23 7.06
C THR A 108 -14.21 -12.90 8.42
N VAL A 109 -14.39 -14.22 8.45
CA VAL A 109 -14.49 -15.01 9.69
C VAL A 109 -13.20 -14.95 10.51
N PHE A 110 -12.05 -14.92 9.85
CA PHE A 110 -10.76 -14.82 10.54
C PHE A 110 -10.53 -13.41 11.09
N LEU A 111 -10.77 -12.39 10.26
CA LEU A 111 -10.49 -10.99 10.56
C LEU A 111 -11.45 -10.37 11.59
N SER A 112 -12.68 -10.89 11.68
CA SER A 112 -13.69 -10.45 12.65
C SER A 112 -13.41 -10.90 14.09
N GLN A 113 -12.52 -11.88 14.30
CA GLN A 113 -12.19 -12.39 15.63
C GLN A 113 -11.10 -11.52 16.29
N PRO A 114 -11.38 -10.86 17.43
CA PRO A 114 -10.42 -9.92 18.05
C PRO A 114 -9.07 -10.55 18.39
N LYS A 115 -9.05 -11.83 18.77
CA LYS A 115 -7.82 -12.58 19.08
C LYS A 115 -6.85 -12.73 17.89
N ASN A 116 -7.37 -12.64 16.67
CA ASN A 116 -6.60 -12.78 15.43
C ASN A 116 -6.10 -11.44 14.90
N VAL A 117 -6.64 -10.32 15.39
CA VAL A 117 -6.22 -8.98 14.99
C VAL A 117 -4.81 -8.72 15.51
N HIS A 118 -3.93 -8.29 14.62
CA HIS A 118 -2.59 -7.85 14.96
C HIS A 118 -2.52 -6.33 14.96
N THR A 119 -2.03 -5.75 16.05
CA THR A 119 -1.83 -4.31 16.19
C THR A 119 -0.40 -3.96 15.82
N SER A 120 -0.24 -3.00 14.90
CA SER A 120 1.05 -2.52 14.44
C SER A 120 1.14 -0.99 14.52
N SER A 121 2.33 -0.45 14.29
CA SER A 121 2.60 0.98 14.08
C SER A 121 1.68 1.61 13.02
N TYR A 122 1.17 0.80 12.08
CA TYR A 122 0.28 1.20 10.99
C TYR A 122 -1.20 0.93 11.26
N GLN A 123 -1.58 0.47 12.45
CA GLN A 123 -2.98 0.20 12.77
C GLN A 123 -3.89 1.40 12.50
N TRP A 124 -3.39 2.63 12.67
CA TRP A 124 -4.14 3.86 12.38
C TRP A 124 -4.52 4.02 10.91
N VAL A 125 -3.79 3.39 9.96
CA VAL A 125 -4.13 3.40 8.52
C VAL A 125 -5.33 2.50 8.24
N TYR A 126 -5.40 1.35 8.91
CA TYR A 126 -6.47 0.37 8.71
C TYR A 126 -7.67 0.57 9.65
N LYS A 127 -7.51 1.37 10.72
CA LYS A 127 -8.58 1.67 11.69
C LYS A 127 -9.81 2.38 11.06
N PRO A 128 -9.66 3.34 10.12
CA PRO A 128 -10.78 3.98 9.44
C PRO A 128 -11.55 3.04 8.52
N LEU A 129 -10.93 1.96 8.03
CA LEU A 129 -11.61 0.94 7.21
C LEU A 129 -12.65 0.15 8.00
N ASN A 130 -12.79 0.44 9.31
CA ASN A 130 -13.70 -0.17 10.26
C ASN A 130 -14.05 -1.59 9.83
N ILE A 131 -13.04 -2.48 9.77
CA ILE A 131 -13.08 -3.70 8.96
C ILE A 131 -14.42 -4.45 9.17
N GLN A 132 -14.99 -4.44 10.38
CA GLN A 132 -16.32 -4.99 10.68
C GLN A 132 -17.52 -4.41 9.88
N GLU A 133 -17.52 -3.13 9.48
CA GLU A 133 -18.56 -2.48 8.68
C GLU A 133 -18.37 -2.64 7.16
N GLU A 134 -17.12 -2.64 6.66
CA GLU A 134 -16.81 -2.92 5.25
C GLU A 134 -16.87 -4.41 4.89
N LEU A 135 -16.90 -5.30 5.89
CA LEU A 135 -17.16 -6.75 5.74
C LEU A 135 -18.61 -7.08 5.33
N LYS A 136 -19.47 -6.09 5.08
CA LYS A 136 -20.79 -6.35 4.50
C LYS A 136 -20.59 -6.84 3.06
N GLY A 137 -20.80 -8.15 2.91
CA GLY A 137 -20.64 -8.98 1.72
C GLY A 137 -20.58 -8.24 0.39
N ILE A 138 -19.58 -8.58 -0.40
CA ILE A 138 -19.60 -8.39 -1.85
C ILE A 138 -20.84 -9.17 -2.36
N VAL A 139 -21.97 -8.47 -2.48
CA VAL A 139 -23.17 -9.02 -3.10
C VAL A 139 -22.84 -9.16 -4.58
N LYS A 140 -22.87 -10.41 -5.06
CA LYS A 140 -22.78 -10.74 -6.48
C LYS A 140 -23.97 -10.19 -7.26
#